data_AF-A0A1B6M814-F1
#
_entry.id   AF-A0A1B6M814-F1
#
_cell.length_a   1.000
_cell.length_b   1.000
_cell.length_c   1.000
_cell.angle_alpha   90.00
_cell.angle_beta   90.00
_cell.angle_gamma   90.00
#
_symmetry.space_group_name_H-M   'P 1'
#
loop_
_entity.id
_entity.type
_entity.pdbx_description
1 polymer ?
#
loop_
_entity_poly.entity_id
_entity_poly.type
_entity_poly.pdbx_seq_one_letter_code
_entity_poly.pdbx_strand_id
1 'polypeptide(L)'
;FDGVARLSTCERFNLIYNRWEPIGDMLSPRSNMASVIIDNCIFVIGGYNGTCTIPYTEFYVEEDNRWRESSQMNITRSALSACVCRGLRNARSYTFLGVGVDQPEQYSEGDWIKIND
;
A
#
# COMPACT_ATOMS: atom_id res chain seq x y z
N PHE A 1 10.27 13.30 1.03
CA PHE A 1 10.92 14.21 1.99
C PHE A 1 11.72 15.19 1.18
N ASP A 2 11.43 16.48 1.29
CA ASP A 2 12.06 17.55 0.51
C ASP A 2 13.25 18.23 1.25
N GLY A 3 13.70 17.64 2.37
CA GLY A 3 14.68 18.26 3.26
C GLY A 3 14.06 18.99 4.44
N VAL A 4 12.75 19.27 4.40
CA VAL A 4 12.01 19.96 5.47
C VAL A 4 10.85 19.10 5.98
N ALA A 5 9.98 18.63 5.08
CA ALA A 5 8.73 17.95 5.42
C ALA A 5 8.58 16.61 4.70
N ARG A 6 7.79 15.72 5.30
CA ARG A 6 7.33 14.50 4.62
C ARG A 6 6.32 14.90 3.56
N LEU A 7 6.39 14.22 2.42
CA LEU A 7 5.61 14.57 1.24
C LEU A 7 4.45 13.61 1.09
N SER A 8 3.32 14.14 0.66
CA SER A 8 2.22 13.38 0.06
C SER A 8 2.30 13.38 -1.47
N THR A 9 3.05 14.33 -2.05
CA THR A 9 3.15 14.51 -3.50
C THR A 9 3.71 13.27 -4.17
N CYS A 10 3.13 12.94 -5.32
CA CYS A 10 3.51 11.80 -6.13
C CYS A 10 3.73 12.23 -7.58
N GLU A 11 4.67 11.56 -8.25
CA GLU A 11 5.00 11.83 -9.64
C GLU A 11 5.09 10.52 -10.41
N ARG A 12 4.74 10.56 -11.69
CA ARG A 12 4.93 9.47 -12.63
C ARG A 12 5.85 9.92 -13.74
N PHE A 13 6.74 9.03 -14.17
CA PHE A 13 7.59 9.28 -15.32
C PHE A 13 6.83 9.01 -16.62
N ASN A 14 6.69 10.03 -17.46
CA ASN A 14 6.11 9.92 -18.79
C ASN A 14 7.19 9.58 -19.82
N LEU A 15 7.14 8.36 -20.36
CA LEU A 15 8.13 7.86 -21.34
C LEU A 15 8.06 8.57 -22.69
N ILE A 16 6.88 9.10 -23.07
CA ILE A 16 6.68 9.77 -24.37
C ILE A 16 7.36 11.14 -24.34
N TYR A 17 7.18 11.89 -23.25
CA TYR A 17 7.75 13.23 -23.09
C TYR A 17 9.09 13.25 -22.35
N ASN A 18 9.55 12.08 -21.89
CA ASN A 18 10.80 11.89 -21.14
C ASN A 18 10.91 12.86 -19.94
N ARG A 19 9.83 12.99 -19.16
CA ARG A 19 9.75 13.90 -18.01
C ARG A 19 8.89 13.33 -16.90
N TRP A 20 9.10 13.80 -15.68
CA TRP A 20 8.19 13.56 -14.55
C TRP A 20 6.96 14.47 -14.67
N GLU A 21 5.80 13.90 -14.36
CA GLU A 21 4.53 14.61 -14.32
C GLU A 21 3.84 14.33 -12.98
N PRO A 22 3.19 15.34 -12.38
CA PRO A 22 2.49 15.15 -11.12
C PRO A 22 1.29 14.20 -11.30
N ILE A 23 1.06 13.34 -10.33
CA ILE A 23 -0.17 12.54 -10.19
C ILE A 23 -0.88 12.95 -8.89
N GLY A 24 -2.01 12.33 -8.58
CA GLY A 24 -2.72 12.57 -7.34
C GLY A 24 -1.82 12.38 -6.12
N ASP A 25 -1.98 13.26 -5.13
CA ASP A 25 -1.24 13.19 -3.86
C ASP A 25 -1.80 12.09 -2.96
N MET A 26 -0.94 11.43 -2.19
CA MET A 26 -1.35 10.55 -1.09
C MET A 26 -2.18 11.33 -0.06
N LEU A 27 -3.06 10.64 0.65
CA LEU A 27 -3.92 11.21 1.68
C LEU A 27 -3.11 11.62 2.92
N SER A 28 -2.06 10.88 3.25
CA SER A 28 -1.15 11.19 4.34
C SER A 28 0.31 11.33 3.87
N PRO A 29 1.00 12.43 4.22
CA PRO A 29 2.42 12.58 3.93
C PRO A 29 3.22 11.50 4.66
N ARG A 30 4.23 10.93 4.00
CA ARG A 30 5.01 9.82 4.57
C ARG A 30 6.42 9.71 4.00
N SER A 31 7.28 9.04 4.76
CA SER A 31 8.52 8.41 4.28
C SER A 31 8.65 7.01 4.88
N ASN A 32 9.63 6.23 4.41
CA ASN A 32 9.96 4.91 4.96
C ASN A 32 8.75 3.96 4.95
N MET A 33 7.88 4.09 3.95
CA MET A 33 6.78 3.18 3.66
C MET A 33 7.26 2.05 2.74
N ALA A 34 6.53 0.94 2.72
CA ALA A 34 6.66 -0.05 1.66
C ALA A 34 5.66 0.24 0.54
N SER A 35 5.96 -0.20 -0.68
CA SER A 35 5.02 -0.17 -1.80
C SER A 35 4.96 -1.51 -2.53
N VAL A 36 3.76 -1.86 -3.00
CA VAL A 36 3.50 -3.09 -3.77
C VAL A 36 2.43 -2.84 -4.81
N ILE A 37 2.38 -3.67 -5.86
CA ILE A 37 1.32 -3.64 -6.87
C ILE A 37 0.37 -4.81 -6.62
N ILE A 38 -0.91 -4.51 -6.45
CA ILE A 38 -1.98 -5.48 -6.22
C ILE A 38 -3.17 -5.02 -7.06
N ASP A 39 -3.76 -5.93 -7.85
CA ASP A 39 -4.93 -5.65 -8.71
C ASP A 39 -4.79 -4.34 -9.50
N ASN A 40 -3.63 -4.19 -10.15
CA ASN A 40 -3.25 -3.01 -10.94
C ASN A 40 -3.20 -1.67 -10.17
N CYS A 41 -3.36 -1.68 -8.85
CA CYS A 41 -3.24 -0.51 -8.00
C CYS A 41 -1.86 -0.49 -7.31
N ILE A 42 -1.33 0.71 -7.09
CA ILE A 42 -0.11 0.90 -6.28
C ILE A 42 -0.54 1.08 -4.84
N PHE A 43 -0.13 0.18 -3.95
CA PHE A 43 -0.34 0.31 -2.51
C PHE A 43 0.88 0.92 -1.85
N VAL A 44 0.65 1.78 -0.85
CA VAL A 44 1.66 2.27 0.10
C VAL A 44 1.25 1.88 1.51
N ILE A 45 2.17 1.27 2.26
CA ILE A 45 1.89 0.63 3.55
C ILE A 45 2.79 1.24 4.62
N GLY A 46 2.17 1.77 5.67
CA GLY A 46 2.86 2.33 6.83
C GLY A 46 3.72 3.57 6.51
N GLY A 47 4.78 3.74 7.28
CA GLY A 47 5.74 4.83 7.14
C GLY A 47 5.75 5.78 8.34
N TYR A 48 6.41 6.92 8.17
CA TYR A 48 6.54 7.99 9.15
C TYR A 48 6.05 9.31 8.56
N ASN A 49 5.09 9.96 9.21
CA ASN A 49 4.41 11.14 8.65
C ASN A 49 5.09 12.49 8.97
N GLY A 50 6.20 12.47 9.70
CA GLY A 50 6.86 13.68 10.20
C GLY A 50 6.80 13.79 11.72
N THR A 51 5.79 13.18 12.35
CA THR A 51 5.57 13.20 13.81
C THR A 51 5.60 11.81 14.44
N CYS A 52 4.99 10.81 13.79
CA CYS A 52 4.93 9.45 14.30
C CYS A 52 4.95 8.41 13.18
N THR A 53 5.23 7.17 13.56
CA THR A 53 5.02 6.02 12.69
C THR A 53 3.53 5.75 12.54
N ILE A 54 3.07 5.56 11.31
CA ILE A 54 1.64 5.43 10.98
C ILE A 54 1.29 3.99 10.55
N PRO A 55 0.07 3.52 10.83
CA PRO A 55 -0.41 2.21 10.36
C PRO A 55 -1.11 2.28 8.99
N TYR A 56 -1.21 3.48 8.40
CA TYR A 56 -2.09 3.73 7.26
C TYR A 56 -1.64 2.99 6.02
N THR A 57 -2.61 2.40 5.32
CA THR A 57 -2.44 1.82 4.00
C THR A 57 -3.33 2.58 3.04
N GLU A 58 -2.76 3.00 1.92
CA GLU A 58 -3.48 3.68 0.86
C GLU A 58 -3.15 3.02 -0.48
N PHE A 59 -4.02 3.18 -1.46
CA PHE A 59 -3.77 2.72 -2.81
C PHE A 59 -4.17 3.75 -3.85
N TYR A 60 -3.43 3.78 -4.96
CA TYR A 60 -3.65 4.67 -6.08
C TYR A 60 -4.43 3.98 -7.19
N VAL A 61 -5.49 4.64 -7.65
CA VAL A 61 -6.35 4.26 -8.78
C VAL A 61 -6.03 5.16 -9.96
N GLU A 62 -5.47 4.59 -11.03
CA GLU A 62 -4.98 5.32 -12.20
C GLU A 62 -6.13 5.98 -12.99
N GLU A 63 -7.28 5.32 -13.08
CA GLU A 63 -8.44 5.79 -13.84
C GLU A 63 -8.94 7.16 -13.35
N ASP A 64 -8.85 7.38 -12.03
CA ASP A 64 -9.30 8.61 -11.39
C ASP A 64 -8.16 9.55 -11.00
N ASN A 65 -6.90 9.12 -11.18
CA ASN A 65 -5.70 9.79 -10.70
C ASN A 65 -5.80 10.17 -9.20
N ARG A 66 -6.21 9.21 -8.35
CA ARG A 66 -6.49 9.45 -6.93
C ARG A 66 -6.02 8.33 -6.02
N TRP A 67 -5.58 8.72 -4.83
CA TRP A 67 -5.34 7.80 -3.71
C TRP A 67 -6.63 7.58 -2.90
N ARG A 68 -6.79 6.37 -2.39
CA ARG A 68 -7.91 5.92 -1.57
C ARG A 68 -7.38 5.19 -0.33
N GLU A 69 -8.13 5.24 0.76
CA GLU A 69 -7.79 4.51 1.98
C GLU A 69 -8.04 3.01 1.82
N SER A 70 -7.19 2.20 2.45
CA SER A 70 -7.39 0.76 2.64
C SER A 70 -7.34 0.41 4.13
N SER A 71 -7.57 -0.87 4.44
CA SER A 71 -7.46 -1.41 5.79
C SER A 71 -6.08 -1.13 6.39
N GLN A 72 -6.07 -0.50 7.56
CA GLN A 72 -4.84 -0.15 8.26
C GLN A 72 -4.14 -1.39 8.84
N MET A 73 -2.85 -1.25 9.14
CA MET A 73 -2.12 -2.24 9.93
C MET A 73 -2.54 -2.18 11.41
N ASN A 74 -2.48 -3.30 12.11
CA ASN A 74 -2.75 -3.34 13.55
C ASN A 74 -1.59 -2.77 14.37
N ILE A 75 -0.39 -2.77 13.78
CA ILE A 75 0.85 -2.29 14.37
C ILE A 75 1.45 -1.28 13.41
N THR A 76 1.83 -0.11 13.93
CA THR A 76 2.51 0.93 13.16
C THR A 76 3.91 0.45 12.79
N ARG A 77 4.27 0.50 11.49
CA ARG A 77 5.59 0.08 11.00
C ARG A 77 6.17 1.17 10.09
N SER A 78 7.48 1.41 10.20
CA SER A 78 8.27 2.27 9.31
C SER A 78 9.59 1.57 8.98
N ALA A 79 10.19 1.90 7.86
CA ALA A 79 11.39 1.24 7.32
C ALA A 79 11.17 -0.26 7.09
N LEU A 80 9.93 -0.62 6.76
CA LEU A 80 9.52 -1.98 6.39
C LEU A 80 9.72 -2.25 4.90
N SER A 81 9.71 -3.53 4.55
CA SER A 81 9.58 -4.01 3.17
C SER A 81 8.31 -4.85 3.03
N ALA A 82 7.76 -4.90 1.82
CA ALA A 82 6.63 -5.76 1.50
C ALA A 82 6.85 -6.40 0.11
N CYS A 83 6.32 -7.59 -0.08
CA CYS A 83 6.29 -8.29 -1.35
C CYS A 83 4.93 -8.96 -1.55
N VAL A 84 4.57 -9.24 -2.80
CA VAL A 84 3.33 -9.97 -3.12
C VAL A 84 3.69 -11.42 -3.38
N CYS A 85 3.32 -12.30 -2.47
CA CYS A 85 3.50 -13.74 -2.62
C CYS A 85 2.24 -14.38 -3.23
N ARG A 86 2.33 -14.79 -4.50
CA ARG A 86 1.23 -15.53 -5.17
C ARG A 86 1.29 -17.02 -4.84
N GLY A 87 0.13 -17.65 -4.68
CA GLY A 87 0.02 -19.11 -4.57
C GLY A 87 0.56 -19.72 -3.27
N LEU A 88 0.69 -18.92 -2.19
CA LEU A 88 1.03 -19.44 -0.87
C LEU A 88 -0.12 -20.32 -0.37
N ARG A 89 0.08 -21.66 -0.36
CA ARG A 89 -0.99 -22.63 -0.05
C ARG A 89 -1.61 -22.43 1.34
N ASN A 90 -0.86 -21.86 2.27
CA ASN A 90 -1.30 -21.52 3.63
C ASN A 90 -1.43 -20.01 3.86
N ALA A 91 -1.63 -19.21 2.79
CA ALA A 91 -1.90 -17.77 2.86
C ALA A 91 -2.90 -17.38 3.97
N ARG A 92 -3.96 -18.19 4.13
CA ARG A 92 -5.01 -18.02 5.13
C ARG A 92 -4.51 -18.10 6.58
N SER A 93 -3.43 -18.82 6.86
CA SER A 93 -2.82 -18.88 8.19
C SER A 93 -2.12 -17.56 8.57
N TYR A 94 -1.89 -16.69 7.59
CA TYR A 94 -1.26 -15.38 7.77
C TYR A 94 -2.27 -14.22 7.62
N THR A 95 -3.55 -14.51 7.35
CA THR A 95 -4.63 -13.51 7.39
C THR A 95 -5.33 -13.54 8.74
N PHE A 96 -5.71 -12.37 9.26
CA PHE A 96 -6.26 -12.22 10.62
C PHE A 96 -7.62 -12.92 10.83
N LEU A 97 -8.26 -13.38 9.76
CA LEU A 97 -9.44 -14.24 9.86
C LEU A 97 -9.01 -15.71 9.94
N GLY A 98 -8.52 -16.12 11.11
CA GLY A 98 -8.43 -17.52 11.53
C GLY A 98 -9.80 -18.22 11.64
N VAL A 99 -10.77 -17.79 10.84
CA VAL A 99 -12.14 -18.30 10.72
C VAL A 99 -12.61 -18.21 9.24
N GLY A 100 -11.68 -18.29 8.29
CA GLY A 100 -12.01 -18.36 6.87
C GLY A 100 -12.55 -19.74 6.52
N VAL A 101 -13.88 -19.86 6.49
CA VAL A 101 -14.63 -21.05 6.09
C VAL A 101 -14.09 -21.60 4.76
N ASP A 102 -13.94 -22.93 4.68
CA ASP A 102 -13.41 -23.66 3.52
C ASP A 102 -14.32 -23.58 2.28
N GLN A 103 -14.49 -22.40 1.70
CA GLN A 103 -15.12 -22.22 0.39
C GLN A 103 -14.31 -21.21 -0.45
N PRO A 104 -13.61 -21.66 -1.50
CA PRO A 104 -12.83 -20.80 -2.41
C PRO A 104 -13.65 -19.77 -3.20
N GLU A 105 -14.98 -19.88 -3.20
CA GLU A 105 -15.88 -19.15 -4.09
C GLU A 105 -16.42 -17.83 -3.51
N GLN A 106 -16.02 -17.45 -2.29
CA GLN A 106 -16.57 -16.27 -1.59
C GLN A 106 -15.64 -15.05 -1.48
N TYR A 107 -14.41 -15.12 -2.00
CA TYR A 107 -13.49 -13.99 -1.93
C TYR A 107 -13.55 -13.16 -3.21
N SER A 108 -14.01 -11.91 -3.08
CA SER A 108 -13.92 -10.89 -4.12
C SER A 108 -12.54 -10.20 -4.08
N GLU A 109 -12.17 -9.56 -5.18
CA GLU A 109 -10.98 -8.70 -5.34
C GLU A 109 -10.77 -7.81 -4.08
N GLY A 110 -9.65 -7.99 -3.37
CA GLY A 110 -9.34 -7.24 -2.14
C GLY A 110 -8.83 -8.02 -0.92
N ASP A 111 -8.88 -9.36 -0.92
CA ASP A 111 -8.41 -10.16 0.22
C ASP A 111 -6.91 -10.50 0.13
N TRP A 112 -6.07 -9.53 0.51
CA TRP A 112 -4.61 -9.64 0.37
C TRP A 112 -3.85 -9.77 1.70
N ILE A 113 -2.86 -10.67 1.66
CA ILE A 113 -2.03 -11.14 2.78
C ILE A 113 -1.17 -9.99 3.34
N LYS A 114 -1.14 -9.85 4.67
CA LYS A 114 -0.23 -8.98 5.40
C LYS A 114 1.07 -9.74 5.71
N ILE A 115 2.23 -9.12 5.45
CA ILE A 115 3.54 -9.68 5.83
C ILE A 115 3.86 -9.32 7.29
N ASN A 116 4.13 -10.34 8.10
CA ASN A 116 4.97 -10.31 9.32
C ASN A 116 6.22 -11.15 8.98
N ASP A 117 7.45 -10.87 9.40
CA ASP A 117 7.99 -10.04 10.49
C ASP A 117 8.92 -8.94 9.97
#